data_AF-A0A956HLK3-F1
#
_entry.id   AF-A0A956HLK3-F1
#
_cell.length_a   1.000
_cell.length_b   1.000
_cell.length_c   1.000
_cell.angle_alpha   90.00
_cell.angle_beta   90.00
_cell.angle_gamma   90.00
#
_symmetry.space_group_name_H-M   'P 1'
#
loop_
_entity.id
_entity.type
_entity.pdbx_description
1 polymer ?
#
loop_
_entity_poly.entity_id
_entity_poly.type
_entity_poly.pdbx_seq_one_letter_code
_entity_poly.pdbx_strand_id
1 'polypeptide(L)'
;MKKAFWWIVLLACAFVSFMGWQNAQEDPTVQQMAATAACAGKEGCTVPMKDALNMYKYGIVGKTYGFNTSQGSVVVECKREYMFFGDWSCAALGGAAAAPAPVS
;
A
#
# COMPACT_ATOMS: atom_id res chain seq x y z
N MET A 1 -23.02 -31.44 -17.20
CA MET A 1 -21.91 -31.27 -16.23
C MET A 1 -20.76 -30.39 -16.75
N LYS A 2 -20.21 -30.61 -17.95
CA LYS A 2 -19.09 -29.79 -18.49
C LYS A 2 -19.37 -28.27 -18.62
N LYS A 3 -20.59 -27.87 -18.97
CA LYS A 3 -20.96 -26.44 -19.10
C LYS A 3 -20.94 -25.69 -17.75
N ALA A 4 -21.35 -26.34 -16.66
CA ALA A 4 -21.35 -25.74 -15.33
C ALA A 4 -19.93 -25.50 -14.81
N PHE A 5 -18.99 -26.40 -15.11
CA PHE A 5 -17.58 -26.24 -14.76
C PHE A 5 -16.97 -24.96 -15.37
N TRP A 6 -17.22 -24.70 -16.65
CA TRP A 6 -16.72 -23.49 -17.32
C TRP A 6 -17.30 -22.20 -16.75
N TRP A 7 -18.60 -22.21 -16.38
CA TRP A 7 -19.22 -21.07 -15.71
C TRP A 7 -18.62 -20.80 -14.33
N ILE A 8 -18.32 -21.85 -13.56
CA ILE A 8 -17.66 -21.71 -12.25
C ILE A 8 -16.26 -21.11 -12.40
N VAL A 9 -15.49 -21.58 -13.38
CA VAL A 9 -14.14 -21.03 -13.67
C VAL A 9 -14.23 -19.55 -14.07
N LEU A 10 -15.18 -19.19 -14.94
CA LEU A 10 -15.39 -17.79 -15.33
C LEU A 10 -15.75 -16.90 -14.13
N LEU A 11 -16.65 -17.37 -13.26
CA LEU A 11 -17.04 -16.64 -12.05
C LEU A 11 -15.85 -16.48 -11.09
N ALA A 12 -15.03 -17.50 -10.92
CA ALA A 12 -13.83 -17.41 -10.09
C ALA A 12 -12.83 -16.38 -10.65
N CYS A 13 -12.58 -16.39 -11.97
CA CYS A 13 -11.71 -15.41 -12.61
C CYS A 13 -12.24 -13.98 -12.47
N ALA A 14 -13.55 -13.78 -12.67
CA ALA A 14 -14.19 -12.48 -12.48
C ALA A 14 -14.06 -11.99 -11.03
N PHE A 15 -14.24 -12.89 -10.05
CA PHE A 15 -14.10 -12.57 -8.64
C PHE A 15 -12.66 -12.15 -8.27
N VAL A 16 -11.64 -12.90 -8.69
CA VAL A 16 -10.24 -12.56 -8.41
C VAL A 16 -9.84 -11.25 -9.10
N SER A 17 -10.34 -11.00 -10.31
CA SER A 17 -10.10 -9.75 -11.04
C SER A 17 -10.71 -8.55 -10.31
N PHE A 18 -11.94 -8.71 -9.81
CA PHE A 18 -12.63 -7.68 -9.03
C PHE A 18 -11.92 -7.38 -7.70
N MET A 19 -11.47 -8.41 -6.98
CA MET A 19 -10.70 -8.25 -5.74
C MET A 19 -9.34 -7.56 -6.00
N GLY A 20 -8.66 -7.93 -7.09
CA GLY A 20 -7.42 -7.28 -7.50
C GLY A 20 -7.63 -5.81 -7.84
N TRP A 21 -8.71 -5.48 -8.56
CA TRP A 21 -9.06 -4.10 -8.87
C TRP A 21 -9.37 -3.28 -7.62
N GLN A 22 -10.13 -3.82 -6.66
CA GLN A 22 -10.39 -3.13 -5.40
C GLN A 22 -9.11 -2.88 -4.58
N ASN A 23 -8.21 -3.86 -4.49
CA ASN A 23 -6.95 -3.66 -3.77
C ASN A 23 -6.01 -2.67 -4.47
N ALA A 24 -6.12 -2.52 -5.79
CA ALA A 24 -5.35 -1.54 -6.56
C ALA A 24 -5.88 -0.09 -6.42
N GLN A 25 -7.12 0.11 -5.96
CA GLN A 25 -7.64 1.46 -5.73
C GLN A 25 -7.04 2.13 -4.51
N GLU A 26 -6.96 3.46 -4.53
CA GLU A 26 -6.52 4.23 -3.37
C GLU A 26 -7.53 4.08 -2.22
N ASP A 27 -7.00 3.85 -1.02
CA ASP A 27 -7.80 3.76 0.18
C ASP A 27 -7.25 4.79 1.19
N PRO A 28 -7.99 5.88 1.46
CA PRO A 28 -7.52 6.96 2.33
C PRO A 28 -7.31 6.48 3.77
N THR A 29 -8.00 5.40 4.19
CA THR A 29 -7.80 4.83 5.53
C THR A 29 -6.42 4.19 5.66
N VAL A 30 -5.99 3.45 4.63
CA VAL A 30 -4.67 2.81 4.57
C VAL A 30 -3.56 3.86 4.50
N GLN A 31 -3.81 4.96 3.79
CA GLN A 31 -2.88 6.09 3.74
C GLN A 31 -2.68 6.73 5.12
N GLN A 32 -3.76 6.91 5.91
CA GLN A 32 -3.65 7.40 7.28
C GLN A 32 -2.88 6.42 8.17
N MET A 33 -3.16 5.12 8.07
CA MET A 33 -2.40 4.08 8.78
C MET A 33 -0.90 4.12 8.42
N ALA A 34 -0.61 4.33 7.14
CA ALA A 34 0.76 4.45 6.66
C ALA A 34 1.46 5.69 7.24
N ALA A 35 0.76 6.83 7.32
CA ALA A 35 1.29 8.04 7.95
C ALA A 35 1.56 7.87 9.45
N THR A 36 0.68 7.15 10.17
CA THR A 36 0.90 6.78 11.58
C THR A 36 2.13 5.88 11.72
N ALA A 37 2.27 4.89 10.84
CA ALA A 37 3.42 3.98 10.83
C ALA A 37 4.74 4.68 10.45
N ALA A 38 4.69 5.74 9.63
CA ALA A 38 5.88 6.51 9.21
C ALA A 38 6.63 7.12 10.39
N CYS A 39 5.90 7.54 11.43
CA CYS A 39 6.51 8.11 12.64
C CYS A 39 6.75 7.09 13.76
N ALA A 40 6.22 5.86 13.66
CA ALA A 40 6.46 4.73 14.56
C ALA A 40 6.48 5.07 16.07
N GLY A 41 5.69 6.06 16.50
CA GLY A 41 5.64 6.50 17.91
C GLY A 41 6.84 7.34 18.39
N LYS A 42 7.69 7.87 17.49
CA LYS A 42 8.79 8.77 17.86
C LYS A 42 8.26 10.15 18.25
N GLU A 43 8.60 10.61 19.46
CA GLU A 43 8.27 11.97 19.91
C GLU A 43 8.83 13.03 18.94
N GLY A 44 7.99 14.00 18.60
CA GLY A 44 8.34 15.11 17.71
C GLY A 44 8.31 14.79 16.20
N CYS A 45 8.02 13.55 15.80
CA CYS A 45 7.87 13.22 14.38
C CYS A 45 6.52 13.71 13.84
N THR A 46 6.55 14.59 12.84
CA THR A 46 5.34 15.06 12.14
C THR A 46 5.41 14.73 10.64
N VAL A 47 4.25 14.40 10.09
CA VAL A 47 4.03 14.19 8.65
C VAL A 47 3.18 15.37 8.15
N PRO A 48 3.74 16.29 7.33
CA PRO A 48 2.99 17.43 6.82
C PRO A 48 1.86 16.95 5.89
N MET A 49 0.61 17.23 6.24
CA MET A 49 -0.60 16.71 5.59
C MET A 49 -0.73 16.97 4.08
N LYS A 50 0.04 17.92 3.51
CA LYS A 50 -0.16 18.38 2.12
C LYS A 50 0.84 17.88 1.08
N ASP A 51 2.05 17.44 1.48
CA ASP A 51 3.13 17.11 0.53
C ASP A 51 3.86 15.80 0.87
N ALA A 52 3.33 15.03 1.82
CA ALA A 52 4.02 13.88 2.36
C ALA A 52 3.87 12.61 1.51
N LEU A 53 3.62 12.70 0.21
CA LEU A 53 3.57 11.50 -0.62
C LEU A 53 4.33 11.65 -1.93
N ASN A 54 5.62 11.28 -1.87
CA ASN A 54 6.54 11.34 -2.99
C ASN A 54 6.52 10.08 -3.85
N MET A 55 6.09 8.93 -3.30
CA MET A 55 6.08 7.67 -4.02
C MET A 55 4.88 6.82 -3.61
N TYR A 56 4.05 6.46 -4.59
CA TYR A 56 3.03 5.44 -4.46
C TYR A 56 3.41 4.25 -5.35
N LYS A 57 3.49 3.06 -4.75
CA LYS A 57 3.49 1.82 -5.52
C LYS A 57 2.30 0.99 -5.09
N TYR A 58 1.30 0.90 -5.96
CA TYR A 58 0.13 0.07 -5.76
C TYR A 58 0.36 -1.28 -6.42
N GLY A 59 0.50 -2.32 -5.61
CA GLY A 59 0.51 -3.70 -6.02
C GLY A 59 -0.76 -4.41 -5.59
N ILE A 60 -1.04 -5.54 -6.21
CA ILE A 60 -2.19 -6.40 -5.88
C ILE A 60 -2.11 -6.89 -4.42
N VAL A 61 -0.89 -7.07 -3.91
CA VAL A 61 -0.57 -7.65 -2.60
C VAL A 61 -0.15 -6.63 -1.54
N GLY A 62 -0.03 -5.36 -1.91
CA GLY A 62 0.49 -4.34 -1.00
C GLY A 62 0.61 -2.97 -1.63
N LYS A 63 0.70 -1.96 -0.78
CA LYS A 63 0.79 -0.54 -1.12
C LYS A 63 2.01 0.04 -0.44
N THR A 64 2.84 0.74 -1.18
CA THR A 64 4.01 1.44 -0.62
C THR A 64 3.78 2.94 -0.71
N TYR A 65 4.02 3.64 0.40
CA TYR A 65 3.84 5.07 0.55
C TYR A 65 5.15 5.72 1.02
N GLY A 66 5.64 6.72 0.30
CA GLY A 66 6.83 7.48 0.68
C GLY A 66 6.48 8.80 1.37
N PHE A 67 6.78 8.93 2.65
CA PHE A 67 6.52 10.13 3.45
C PHE A 67 7.77 10.96 3.70
N ASN A 68 7.64 12.29 3.58
CA ASN A 68 8.63 13.22 4.11
C ASN A 68 8.24 13.60 5.52
N THR A 69 8.95 13.09 6.51
CA THR A 69 8.73 13.46 7.92
C THR A 69 9.70 14.56 8.33
N SER A 70 9.42 15.22 9.45
CA SER A 70 10.39 16.13 10.11
C SER A 70 11.76 15.51 10.42
N GLN A 71 11.86 14.17 10.43
CA GLN A 71 13.08 13.42 10.72
C GLN A 71 13.74 12.83 9.47
N GLY A 72 13.19 13.12 8.28
CA GLY A 72 13.66 12.60 6.99
C GLY A 72 12.60 11.82 6.24
N SER A 73 12.96 11.37 5.04
CA SER A 73 12.07 10.59 4.17
C SER A 73 11.99 9.13 4.63
N VAL A 74 10.78 8.63 4.85
CA VAL A 74 10.48 7.27 5.30
C VAL A 74 9.58 6.60 4.28
N VAL A 75 9.89 5.36 3.91
CA VAL A 75 9.02 4.53 3.08
C VAL A 75 8.25 3.58 3.99
N VAL A 76 6.93 3.57 3.83
CA VAL A 76 6.02 2.70 4.57
C VAL A 76 5.40 1.71 3.61
N GLU A 77 5.47 0.44 3.96
CA GLU A 77 4.82 -0.63 3.23
C GLU A 77 3.60 -1.11 4.00
N CYS A 78 2.45 -1.04 3.36
CA CYS A 78 1.19 -1.59 3.84
C CYS A 78 0.86 -2.86 3.06
N LYS A 79 0.72 -3.99 3.74
CA LYS A 79 0.32 -5.28 3.15
C LYS A 79 -1.00 -5.73 3.75
N ARG A 80 -1.77 -6.46 2.95
CA ARG A 80 -2.92 -7.21 3.48
C ARG A 80 -2.41 -8.42 4.24
N GLU A 81 -3.10 -8.79 5.32
CA GLU A 81 -2.82 -10.02 6.09
C GLU A 81 -2.86 -11.27 5.19
N TYR A 82 -3.80 -11.32 4.25
CA TYR A 82 -3.89 -12.34 3.22
C TYR A 82 -3.75 -11.70 1.84
N MET A 83 -3.24 -12.46 0.86
CA MET A 83 -2.85 -11.96 -0.48
C MET A 83 -3.92 -11.10 -1.20
N PHE A 84 -5.20 -11.23 -0.85
CA PHE A 84 -6.30 -10.39 -1.35
C PHE A 84 -7.31 -9.90 -0.29
N PHE A 85 -7.19 -10.31 0.98
CA PHE A 85 -8.21 -10.11 2.02
C PHE A 85 -7.58 -9.94 3.41
N GLY A 86 -8.38 -9.55 4.40
CA GLY A 86 -7.93 -9.29 5.77
C GLY A 86 -7.50 -7.85 6.02
N ASP A 87 -7.07 -7.58 7.24
CA ASP A 87 -6.72 -6.24 7.68
C ASP A 87 -5.42 -5.75 7.02
N TRP A 88 -5.30 -4.44 6.90
CA TRP A 88 -4.07 -3.81 6.45
C TRP A 88 -3.09 -3.72 7.61
N SER A 89 -1.85 -4.09 7.37
CA SER A 89 -0.74 -3.89 8.30
C SER A 89 0.32 -3.04 7.63
N CYS A 90 0.66 -1.91 8.24
CA CYS A 90 1.63 -0.95 7.73
C CYS A 90 2.88 -0.93 8.58
N ALA A 91 4.05 -1.06 7.95
CA ALA A 91 5.34 -1.01 8.61
C ALA A 91 6.28 -0.06 7.87
N ALA A 92 7.03 0.75 8.62
CA ALA A 92 8.12 1.53 8.05
C ALA A 92 9.25 0.59 7.64
N LEU A 93 9.64 0.63 6.35
CA LEU A 93 10.82 -0.05 5.87
C LEU A 93 12.02 0.76 6.40
N GLY A 94 12.65 0.27 7.47
CA GLY A 94 13.80 0.91 8.09
C GLY A 94 14.96 1.01 7.12
N GLY A 95 15.19 2.19 6.56
CA GLY A 95 16.28 2.44 5.63
C GLY A 95 15.94 3.59 4.71
N ALA A 96 16.85 4.55 4.62
CA ALA A 96 16.81 5.73 3.77
C ALA A 96 15.98 5.51 2.50
N ALA A 97 15.06 6.44 2.22
CA ALA A 97 14.55 6.62 0.88
C ALA A 97 15.73 6.49 -0.09
N ALA A 98 15.67 5.47 -0.96
CA ALA A 98 16.58 5.39 -2.08
C ALA A 98 16.55 6.77 -2.74
N ALA A 99 17.73 7.41 -2.80
CA ALA A 99 17.90 8.72 -3.38
C ALA A 99 17.11 8.80 -4.70
N PRO A 100 16.40 9.90 -5.00
CA PRO A 100 15.73 10.05 -6.28
C PRO A 100 16.76 9.76 -7.37
N ALA A 101 16.47 8.78 -8.24
CA ALA A 101 17.35 8.48 -9.36
C ALA A 101 17.58 9.79 -10.13
N PRO A 102 18.84 10.14 -10.45
CA PRO A 102 19.11 11.34 -11.23
C PRO A 102 18.42 11.18 -12.59
N VAL A 103 17.45 12.05 -12.86
CA VAL A 103 16.96 12.28 -14.22
C VAL A 103 18.11 12.90 -15.00
N SER A 104 18.78 12.07 -15.80
CA SER A 104 19.73 12.48 -16.84
C SER A 104 18.99 12.94 -18.09
#